data_AF-X1JMG2-F1
#
_entry.id   AF-X1JMG2-F1
#
_cell.length_a   1.000
_cell.length_b   1.000
_cell.length_c   1.000
_cell.angle_alpha   90.00
_cell.angle_beta   90.00
_cell.angle_gamma   90.00
#
_symmetry.space_group_name_H-M   'P 1'
#
loop_
_entity.id
_entity.type
_entity.pdbx_description
1 polymer ?
#
loop_
_entity_poly.entity_id
_entity_poly.type
_entity_poly.pdbx_seq_one_letter_code
_entity_poly.pdbx_strand_id
1 'polypeptide(L)'
;MQDEESLVRRAQQREQMALTQLYEENFDRIYRYIVLKIGEKTEAEDMTQQVFLNAFKSISSYKYRGTPFSSWLYRIAHNQIVDYFRKKSKRATVPLDESLISGNS
;
A
#
# COMPACT_ATOMS: atom_id res chain seq x y z
N MET A 1 13.87 -10.81 -17.82
CA MET A 1 12.50 -10.52 -18.29
C MET A 1 11.62 -11.76 -18.32
N GLN A 2 12.04 -12.89 -18.91
CA GLN A 2 11.22 -14.13 -18.92
C GLN A 2 10.97 -14.72 -17.52
N ASP A 3 11.88 -14.48 -16.58
CA ASP A 3 11.78 -15.03 -15.22
C ASP A 3 10.70 -14.35 -14.37
N GLU A 4 10.61 -13.01 -14.39
CA GLU A 4 9.60 -12.27 -13.63
C GLU A 4 8.17 -12.53 -14.16
N GLU A 5 7.97 -12.61 -15.48
CA GLU A 5 6.66 -12.96 -16.04
C GLU A 5 6.23 -14.38 -15.62
N SER A 6 7.14 -15.34 -15.66
CA SER A 6 6.89 -16.71 -15.20
C SER A 6 6.55 -16.75 -13.71
N LEU A 7 7.31 -16.03 -12.88
CA LEU A 7 7.07 -15.90 -11.45
C LEU A 7 5.68 -15.31 -11.16
N VAL A 8 5.31 -14.24 -11.86
CA VAL A 8 3.98 -13.65 -11.76
C VAL A 8 2.89 -14.64 -12.17
N ARG A 9 3.06 -15.38 -13.27
CA ARG A 9 2.09 -16.38 -13.72
C ARG A 9 1.89 -17.50 -12.70
N ARG A 10 2.97 -17.97 -12.07
CA ARG A 10 2.91 -18.96 -10.97
C ARG A 10 2.20 -18.41 -9.75
N ALA A 11 2.48 -17.17 -9.37
CA ALA A 11 1.79 -16.49 -8.27
C ALA A 11 0.28 -16.33 -8.55
N GLN A 12 -0.11 -16.10 -9.81
CA GLN A 12 -1.52 -16.07 -10.23
C GLN A 12 -2.24 -17.41 -10.04
N GLN A 13 -1.51 -18.53 -10.13
CA GLN A 13 -2.01 -19.87 -9.84
C GLN A 13 -1.99 -20.21 -8.33
N ARG A 14 -1.79 -19.21 -7.46
CA ARG A 14 -1.71 -19.37 -5.99
C ARG A 14 -0.53 -20.22 -5.52
N GLU A 15 0.52 -20.33 -6.34
CA GLU A 15 1.73 -21.01 -5.91
C GLU A 15 2.42 -20.22 -4.79
N GLN A 16 2.48 -20.81 -3.60
CA GLN A 16 2.95 -20.13 -2.39
C GLN A 16 4.40 -19.64 -2.52
N MET A 17 5.29 -20.45 -3.12
CA MET A 17 6.68 -20.08 -3.32
C MET A 17 6.82 -18.85 -4.22
N ALA A 18 6.00 -18.74 -5.26
CA ALA A 18 6.02 -17.59 -6.16
C ALA A 18 5.52 -16.31 -5.48
N LEU A 19 4.48 -16.41 -4.65
CA LEU A 19 3.99 -15.30 -3.84
C LEU A 19 5.05 -14.83 -2.83
N THR A 20 5.69 -15.78 -2.13
CA THR A 20 6.76 -15.49 -1.18
C THR A 20 7.94 -14.80 -1.87
N GLN A 21 8.39 -15.30 -3.02
CA GLN A 21 9.49 -14.69 -3.75
C GLN A 21 9.16 -13.26 -4.21
N LEU A 22 7.95 -13.03 -4.75
CA LEU A 22 7.51 -11.67 -5.12
C LEU A 22 7.45 -10.73 -3.91
N TYR A 23 7.09 -11.25 -2.73
CA TYR A 23 7.12 -10.48 -1.49
C TYR A 23 8.55 -10.11 -1.11
N GLU A 24 9.44 -11.09 -0.98
CA GLU A 24 10.82 -10.92 -0.53
C GLU A 24 11.61 -9.97 -1.45
N GLU A 25 11.45 -10.09 -2.77
CA GLU A 25 12.16 -9.24 -3.74
C GLU A 25 11.72 -7.77 -3.70
N ASN A 26 10.51 -7.48 -3.21
CA ASN A 26 9.90 -6.16 -3.31
C ASN A 26 9.66 -5.47 -1.96
N PHE A 27 9.61 -6.21 -0.85
CA PHE A 27 9.21 -5.70 0.46
C PHE A 27 10.02 -4.46 0.86
N ASP A 28 11.34 -4.59 0.90
CA ASP A 28 12.26 -3.51 1.30
C ASP A 28 12.07 -2.25 0.46
N ARG A 29 11.84 -2.39 -0.85
CA ARG A 29 11.69 -1.26 -1.76
C ARG A 29 10.40 -0.51 -1.51
N ILE A 30 9.30 -1.23 -1.33
CA ILE A 30 7.99 -0.64 -1.05
C ILE A 30 7.94 -0.03 0.35
N TYR A 31 8.48 -0.72 1.35
CA TYR A 31 8.58 -0.21 2.72
C TYR A 31 9.35 1.10 2.78
N ARG A 32 10.58 1.14 2.22
CA ARG A 32 11.40 2.36 2.18
C ARG A 32 10.69 3.50 1.46
N TYR A 33 10.04 3.21 0.34
CA TYR A 33 9.26 4.22 -0.39
C TYR A 33 8.13 4.82 0.45
N ILE A 34 7.38 3.99 1.17
CA ILE A 34 6.29 4.46 2.04
C ILE A 34 6.85 5.28 3.21
N VAL A 35 7.87 4.77 3.92
CA VAL A 35 8.53 5.49 5.03
C VAL A 35 9.03 6.87 4.58
N LEU A 36 9.68 6.95 3.42
CA LEU A 36 10.17 8.22 2.86
C LEU A 36 9.03 9.22 2.56
N LYS A 37 7.81 8.73 2.30
CA LYS A 37 6.67 9.58 1.96
C LYS A 37 5.86 10.02 3.17
N ILE A 38 5.66 9.14 4.15
CA ILE A 38 4.76 9.44 5.29
C ILE A 38 5.51 9.77 6.59
N GLY A 39 6.78 9.39 6.71
CA GLY A 39 7.66 9.71 7.85
C GLY A 39 7.34 8.99 9.16
N GLU A 40 6.26 8.23 9.23
CA GLU A 40 5.82 7.47 10.42
C GLU A 40 6.05 5.97 10.14
N LYS A 41 6.81 5.29 11.01
CA LYS A 41 7.29 3.93 10.74
C LYS A 41 6.21 2.86 10.93
N THR A 42 5.43 2.95 11.99
CA THR A 42 4.38 1.97 12.31
C THR A 42 3.29 1.99 11.24
N GLU A 43 2.81 3.19 10.87
CA GLU A 43 1.86 3.38 9.78
C GLU A 43 2.44 2.91 8.44
N ALA A 44 3.77 3.04 8.24
CA ALA A 44 4.41 2.56 7.02
C ALA A 44 4.48 1.04 6.96
N GLU A 45 4.73 0.37 8.09
CA GLU A 45 4.70 -1.10 8.19
C GLU A 45 3.31 -1.62 7.87
N ASP A 46 2.28 -1.07 8.51
CA ASP A 46 0.87 -1.45 8.28
C ASP A 46 0.45 -1.20 6.83
N MET A 47 0.79 -0.03 6.27
CA MET A 47 0.50 0.28 4.87
C MET A 47 1.24 -0.65 3.92
N THR A 48 2.50 -1.00 4.21
CA THR A 48 3.26 -1.95 3.39
C THR A 48 2.56 -3.30 3.35
N GLN A 49 2.15 -3.83 4.51
CA GLN A 49 1.38 -5.07 4.58
C GLN A 49 0.09 -4.98 3.76
N GLN A 50 -0.63 -3.86 3.85
CA GLN A 50 -1.86 -3.62 3.10
C GLN A 50 -1.62 -3.55 1.58
N VAL A 51 -0.50 -2.99 1.13
CA VAL A 51 -0.09 -3.00 -0.29
C VAL A 51 0.04 -4.44 -0.80
N PHE A 52 0.80 -5.28 -0.11
CA PHE A 52 0.99 -6.67 -0.52
C PHE A 52 -0.30 -7.50 -0.43
N LEU A 53 -1.11 -7.29 0.61
CA LEU A 53 -2.42 -7.93 0.72
C LEU A 53 -3.31 -7.58 -0.47
N ASN A 54 -3.37 -6.29 -0.85
CA ASN A 54 -4.17 -5.85 -2.00
C ASN A 54 -3.60 -6.36 -3.32
N ALA A 55 -2.27 -6.38 -3.47
CA ALA A 55 -1.61 -6.94 -4.63
C ALA A 55 -1.96 -8.42 -4.79
N PHE A 56 -1.77 -9.24 -3.75
CA PHE A 56 -2.05 -10.68 -3.82
C PHE A 56 -3.54 -11.03 -3.94
N LYS A 57 -4.44 -10.19 -3.42
CA LYS A 57 -5.88 -10.32 -3.68
C LYS A 57 -6.24 -10.07 -5.15
N SER A 58 -5.54 -9.16 -5.82
CA SER A 58 -5.83 -8.74 -7.20
C SER A 58 -4.90 -9.35 -8.25
N ILE A 59 -3.90 -10.14 -7.84
CA ILE A 59 -2.85 -10.66 -8.72
C ILE A 59 -3.41 -11.48 -9.89
N SER A 60 -4.51 -12.21 -9.70
CA SER A 60 -5.18 -12.99 -10.77
C SER A 60 -5.63 -12.13 -11.95
N SER A 61 -5.90 -10.83 -11.72
CA SER A 61 -6.30 -9.86 -12.73
C SER A 61 -5.14 -9.03 -13.29
N TYR A 62 -3.96 -9.13 -12.68
CA TYR A 62 -2.78 -8.42 -13.15
C TYR A 62 -2.39 -8.93 -14.55
N LYS A 63 -2.06 -8.00 -15.45
CA LYS A 63 -1.57 -8.34 -16.78
C LYS A 63 -0.13 -7.86 -16.89
N TYR A 64 0.80 -8.79 -17.09
CA TYR A 64 2.16 -8.44 -17.42
C TYR A 64 2.18 -7.76 -18.79
N ARG A 65 2.73 -6.54 -18.86
CA ARG A 65 2.80 -5.73 -20.09
C ARG A 65 4.22 -5.30 -20.42
N GLY A 66 5.22 -6.03 -19.95
CA GLY A 66 6.64 -5.67 -20.08
C GLY A 66 7.11 -4.61 -19.08
N THR A 67 6.24 -4.16 -18.17
CA THR A 67 6.62 -3.32 -17.03
C THR A 67 6.92 -4.18 -15.80
N PRO A 68 7.95 -3.84 -15.01
CA PRO A 68 8.28 -4.59 -13.79
C PRO A 68 7.10 -4.69 -12.83
N PHE A 69 6.96 -5.83 -12.14
CA PHE A 69 5.91 -6.05 -11.15
C PHE A 69 5.94 -4.99 -10.03
N SER A 70 7.15 -4.58 -9.63
CA SER A 70 7.38 -3.48 -8.70
C SER A 70 6.66 -2.19 -9.08
N SER A 71 6.53 -1.87 -10.38
CA SER A 71 5.81 -0.67 -10.86
C SER A 71 4.33 -0.71 -10.47
N TRP A 72 3.73 -1.89 -10.51
CA TRP A 72 2.35 -2.10 -10.09
C TRP A 72 2.19 -1.96 -8.57
N LEU A 73 3.15 -2.50 -7.80
CA LEU A 73 3.19 -2.31 -6.34
C LEU A 73 3.31 -0.83 -5.95
N TYR A 74 4.19 -0.07 -6.62
CA TYR A 74 4.32 1.37 -6.40
C TYR A 74 3.02 2.12 -6.68
N ARG A 75 2.24 1.72 -7.69
CA ARG A 75 0.92 2.31 -7.97
C ARG A 75 -0.06 2.04 -6.83
N ILE A 76 -0.08 0.82 -6.29
CA ILE A 76 -0.93 0.47 -5.14
C ILE A 76 -0.51 1.29 -3.91
N ALA A 77 0.79 1.35 -3.62
CA ALA A 77 1.35 2.12 -2.50
C ALA A 77 1.03 3.61 -2.64
N HIS A 78 1.21 4.19 -3.83
CA HIS A 78 0.90 5.58 -4.11
C HIS A 78 -0.57 5.92 -3.81
N ASN A 79 -1.51 5.07 -4.25
CA ASN A 79 -2.93 5.27 -3.98
C ASN A 79 -3.22 5.28 -2.47
N GLN A 80 -2.60 4.36 -1.71
CA GLN A 80 -2.76 4.32 -0.26
C GLN A 80 -2.16 5.54 0.45
N ILE A 81 -1.00 6.02 0.00
CA ILE A 81 -0.36 7.24 0.52
C ILE A 81 -1.26 8.47 0.28
N VAL A 82 -1.82 8.61 -0.92
CA VAL A 82 -2.77 9.69 -1.25
C VAL A 82 -3.99 9.63 -0.33
N ASP A 83 -4.56 8.44 -0.13
CA ASP A 83 -5.69 8.24 0.77
C ASP A 83 -5.35 8.55 2.24
N TYR A 84 -4.14 8.18 2.69
CA TYR A 84 -3.63 8.49 4.03
C TYR A 84 -3.59 10.00 4.28
N PHE A 85 -2.98 10.76 3.37
CA PHE A 85 -2.90 12.22 3.51
C PHE A 85 -4.27 12.90 3.39
N ARG A 86 -5.14 12.41 2.51
CA ARG A 86 -6.52 12.90 2.40
C ARG A 86 -7.29 12.72 3.72
N LYS A 87 -7.14 11.56 4.39
CA LYS A 87 -7.77 11.30 5.70
C LYS A 87 -7.16 12.16 6.80
N LYS A 88 -5.84 12.34 6.80
CA LYS A 88 -5.12 13.17 7.78
C LYS A 88 -5.54 14.64 7.70
N SER A 89 -5.66 15.18 6.48
CA SER A 89 -6.15 16.55 6.26
C SER A 89 -7.58 16.76 6.77
N LYS A 90 -8.49 15.80 6.54
CA LYS A 90 -9.88 15.88 7.06
C LYS A 90 -9.97 15.82 8.59
N ARG A 91 -9.03 15.13 9.26
CA ARG A 91 -8.97 15.06 10.73
C ARG A 91 -8.43 16.33 11.37
N ALA A 92 -7.63 17.11 10.64
CA ALA A 92 -7.00 18.33 11.16
C ALA A 92 -7.96 19.53 11.29
N THR A 93 -9.22 19.43 10.84
CA THR A 93 -10.15 20.57 10.73
C THR A 93 -11.38 20.48 11.64
N VAL A 94 -11.24 20.12 12.92
CA VAL A 94 -12.35 20.30 13.88
C VAL A 94 -11.92 21.29 14.98
N PRO A 95 -12.28 22.58 14.86
CA PRO A 95 -12.31 23.47 16.00
C PRO A 95 -13.42 23.01 16.94
N LEU A 96 -13.08 22.68 18.18
CA LEU A 96 -14.06 22.54 19.25
C LEU A 96 -14.52 23.96 19.61
N ASP A 97 -15.77 24.29 19.31
CA ASP A 97 -16.40 25.51 19.81
C ASP A 97 -16.76 25.28 21.30
N GLU A 98 -15.98 25.88 22.19
CA GLU A 98 -16.18 25.84 23.65
C GLU A 98 -17.49 26.49 24.11
N SER A 99 -18.23 27.19 23.23
CA SER A 99 -19.50 27.83 23.59
C SER A 99 -20.66 26.87 23.89
N LEU A 100 -20.55 25.57 23.56
CA LEU A 100 -21.64 24.61 23.75
C LEU A 100 -21.75 24.02 25.16
N ILE A 101 -20.84 24.36 26.09
CA ILE A 101 -20.80 23.82 27.46
C ILE A 101 -21.36 24.82 28.49
N SER A 102 -21.62 26.08 28.10
CA SER A 102 -22.03 27.14 29.01
C SER A 102 -23.32 27.81 28.51
N GLY A 103 -24.47 27.24 28.84
CA GLY A 103 -25.73 27.91 28.56
C GLY A 103 -26.98 27.10 28.79
N ASN A 104 -27.22 26.65 30.03
CA ASN A 104 -28.60 26.61 30.52
C ASN A 104 -28.58 26.86 32.02
N SER A 105 -28.80 28.14 32.35
CA SER A 105 -29.24 28.59 33.68
C SER A 105 -30.57 27.98 34.08
#